data_AF-A0A1Q5TD40-F1
#
_entry.id   AF-A0A1Q5TD40-F1
#
_cell.length_a   1.000
_cell.length_b   1.000
_cell.length_c   1.000
_cell.angle_alpha   90.00
_cell.angle_beta   90.00
_cell.angle_gamma   90.00
#
_symmetry.space_group_name_H-M   'P 1'
#
loop_
_entity.id
_entity.type
_entity.pdbx_description
1 polymer ?
#
loop_
_entity_poly.entity_id
_entity_poly.type
_entity_poly.pdbx_seq_one_letter_code
_entity_poly.pdbx_strand_id
1 'polypeptide(L)'
;MLGFNADAAWGGVDGGVEIPLCKNKLPLIWVDYRVLPDGAIKIMTYHREHADAPEFARNVREGYADGDPIDIPVGRSISVRVQMPADSVWNVRQGEVGT
;
A
#
# COMPACT_ATOMS: atom_id res chain seq x y z
N MET A 1 -0.04 19.46 -5.99
CA MET A 1 0.10 18.61 -4.79
C MET A 1 0.49 17.23 -5.27
N LEU A 2 1.69 16.75 -4.92
CA LEU A 2 2.16 15.38 -5.23
C LEU A 2 1.73 14.44 -4.08
N GLY A 3 1.32 13.22 -4.41
CA GLY A 3 0.80 12.24 -3.45
C GLY A 3 0.13 11.06 -4.15
N PHE A 4 -0.83 10.40 -3.48
CA PHE A 4 -1.70 9.40 -4.12
C PHE A 4 -2.49 10.00 -5.28
N ASN A 5 -2.90 9.14 -6.21
CA ASN A 5 -3.81 9.57 -7.27
C ASN A 5 -5.10 10.12 -6.65
N ALA A 6 -5.48 11.36 -7.00
CA ALA A 6 -6.61 12.06 -6.40
C ALA A 6 -7.97 11.59 -6.93
N ASP A 7 -8.00 10.72 -7.95
CA ASP A 7 -9.22 10.17 -8.51
C ASP A 7 -9.80 9.05 -7.62
N ALA A 8 -10.89 9.39 -6.92
CA ALA A 8 -11.63 8.46 -6.05
C ALA A 8 -12.23 7.27 -6.81
N ALA A 9 -12.36 7.33 -8.14
CA ALA A 9 -12.86 6.22 -8.96
C ALA A 9 -11.88 5.04 -9.05
N TRP A 10 -10.61 5.23 -8.68
CA TRP A 10 -9.56 4.21 -8.89
C TRP A 10 -8.87 3.73 -7.61
N GLY A 11 -9.00 4.45 -6.50
CA GLY A 11 -8.32 4.13 -5.23
C GLY A 11 -9.21 4.02 -3.99
N GLY A 12 -10.51 4.35 -4.11
CA GLY A 12 -11.37 4.48 -2.94
C GLY A 12 -10.90 5.59 -1.97
N VAL A 13 -11.51 5.65 -0.79
CA VAL A 13 -11.16 6.63 0.26
C VAL A 13 -9.72 6.46 0.78
N ASP A 14 -9.14 5.27 0.63
CA ASP A 14 -7.82 4.88 1.16
C ASP A 14 -6.67 4.99 0.12
N GLY A 15 -6.87 5.76 -0.96
CA GLY A 15 -5.78 6.15 -1.85
C GLY A 15 -5.21 5.05 -2.76
N GLY A 16 -5.88 3.91 -2.92
CA GLY A 16 -5.49 2.86 -3.87
C GLY A 16 -4.30 2.00 -3.44
N VAL A 17 -4.12 1.81 -2.14
CA VAL A 17 -3.18 0.83 -1.57
C VAL A 17 -3.83 -0.55 -1.53
N GLU A 18 -3.24 -1.52 -2.22
CA GLU A 18 -3.69 -2.91 -2.16
C GLU A 18 -2.80 -3.73 -1.20
N ILE A 19 -3.44 -4.35 -0.20
CA ILE A 19 -2.78 -5.12 0.85
C ILE A 19 -2.73 -6.59 0.46
N PRO A 20 -1.59 -7.29 0.65
CA PRO A 20 -1.49 -8.71 0.34
C PRO A 20 -2.43 -9.57 1.19
N LEU A 21 -3.21 -10.41 0.50
CA LEU A 21 -4.17 -11.34 1.09
C LEU A 21 -3.60 -12.75 1.25
N CYS A 22 -3.99 -13.42 2.34
CA CYS A 22 -3.60 -14.79 2.64
C CYS A 22 -4.55 -15.80 1.96
N LYS A 23 -4.25 -17.10 2.04
CA LYS A 23 -5.05 -18.15 1.35
C LYS A 23 -6.51 -18.18 1.82
N ASN A 24 -6.77 -17.77 3.06
CA ASN A 24 -8.10 -17.62 3.66
C ASN A 24 -8.77 -16.27 3.35
N LYS A 25 -8.20 -15.46 2.44
CA LYS A 25 -8.63 -14.09 2.11
C LYS A 25 -8.53 -13.08 3.25
N LEU A 26 -7.84 -13.42 4.34
CA LEU A 26 -7.53 -12.47 5.41
C LEU A 26 -6.23 -11.71 5.10
N PRO A 27 -6.12 -10.41 5.38
CA PRO A 27 -4.89 -9.65 5.14
C PRO A 27 -3.74 -10.17 6.00
N LEU A 28 -2.53 -10.29 5.43
CA LEU A 28 -1.36 -10.80 6.18
C LEU A 28 -0.71 -9.76 7.10
N ILE A 29 -0.86 -8.48 6.76
CA ILE A 29 -0.20 -7.37 7.45
C ILE A 29 -1.18 -6.21 7.56
N TRP A 30 -0.99 -5.38 8.58
CA TRP A 30 -1.55 -4.03 8.59
C TRP A 30 -0.68 -3.13 7.72
N VAL A 31 -1.32 -2.22 7.00
CA VAL A 31 -0.63 -1.20 6.22
C VAL A 31 -1.18 0.14 6.65
N ASP A 32 -0.30 1.01 7.10
CA ASP A 32 -0.58 2.41 7.37
C ASP A 32 0.26 3.27 6.41
N TYR A 33 -0.24 4.45 6.07
CA TYR A 33 0.48 5.35 5.19
C TYR A 33 0.30 6.81 5.60
N ARG A 34 1.32 7.61 5.31
CA ARG A 34 1.27 9.06 5.50
C ARG A 34 1.91 9.77 4.33
N VAL A 35 1.20 10.78 3.81
CA VAL A 35 1.77 11.72 2.85
C VAL A 35 2.50 12.80 3.64
N LEU A 36 3.79 12.96 3.36
CA LEU A 36 4.65 13.96 3.96
C LEU A 36 4.44 15.33 3.29
N PRO A 37 4.82 16.45 3.94
CA PRO A 37 4.59 17.80 3.40
C PRO A 37 5.29 18.06 2.05
N ASP A 38 6.36 17.32 1.75
CA ASP A 38 7.09 17.32 0.49
C ASP A 38 6.42 16.47 -0.62
N GLY A 39 5.30 15.81 -0.32
CA GLY A 39 4.58 14.92 -1.23
C GLY A 39 5.13 13.49 -1.27
N ALA A 40 6.14 13.16 -0.46
CA ALA A 40 6.63 11.79 -0.33
C ALA A 40 5.60 10.93 0.42
N ILE A 41 5.49 9.66 0.03
CA ILE A 41 4.57 8.70 0.66
C ILE A 41 5.39 7.78 1.55
N LYS A 42 5.15 7.85 2.86
CA LYS A 42 5.71 6.90 3.83
C LYS A 42 4.71 5.78 4.06
N ILE A 43 5.10 4.55 3.77
CA ILE A 43 4.31 3.34 4.02
C ILE A 43 4.92 2.61 5.21
N MET A 44 4.07 2.17 6.14
CA MET A 44 4.46 1.43 7.33
C MET A 44 3.66 0.13 7.37
N THR A 45 4.35 -0.97 7.63
CA THR A 45 3.78 -2.31 7.62
C THR A 45 3.93 -2.95 8.99
N TYR A 46 2.86 -3.58 9.46
CA TYR A 46 2.83 -4.21 10.77
C TYR A 46 2.28 -5.63 10.71
N HIS A 47 2.72 -6.47 11.63
CA HIS A 47 2.25 -7.84 11.76
C HIS A 47 0.76 -7.82 12.11
N ARG A 48 0.00 -8.71 11.47
CA ARG A 48 -1.44 -8.83 11.70
C ARG A 48 -1.79 -10.24 12.12
N GLU A 49 -2.37 -10.38 13.30
CA GLU A 49 -2.93 -11.64 13.78
C GLU A 49 -4.46 -11.64 13.66
N HIS A 50 -5.04 -12.82 13.48
CA HIS A 50 -6.49 -13.03 13.40
C HIS A 50 -6.93 -14.00 14.49
N ALA A 51 -7.19 -13.50 15.70
CA ALA A 51 -7.52 -14.34 16.87
C ALA A 51 -8.81 -15.16 16.69
N ASP A 52 -9.72 -14.68 15.84
CA ASP A 52 -10.99 -15.29 15.45
C ASP A 52 -10.83 -16.44 14.44
N ALA A 53 -9.66 -16.55 13.78
CA ALA A 53 -9.37 -17.66 12.88
C ALA A 53 -8.91 -18.92 13.64
N PRO A 54 -9.05 -20.13 13.05
CA PRO A 54 -8.44 -21.35 13.56
C PRO A 54 -6.93 -21.21 13.73
N GLU A 55 -6.33 -21.90 14.71
CA GLU A 55 -4.90 -21.75 15.10
C GLU A 55 -3.93 -21.77 13.92
N PHE A 56 -4.11 -22.70 12.97
CA PHE A 56 -3.27 -22.82 11.76
C PHE A 56 -3.41 -21.65 10.76
N ALA A 57 -4.46 -20.83 10.89
CA ALA A 57 -4.82 -19.75 10.00
C ALA A 57 -4.77 -18.36 10.66
N ARG A 58 -4.37 -18.28 11.93
CA ARG A 58 -4.27 -17.02 12.71
C ARG A 58 -3.17 -16.08 12.26
N ASN A 59 -2.27 -16.56 11.40
CA ASN A 59 -1.09 -15.82 10.96
C ASN A 59 -0.11 -15.46 12.08
N VAL A 60 -0.09 -16.24 13.18
CA VAL A 60 0.87 -16.04 14.28
C VAL A 60 2.29 -16.35 13.79
N ARG A 61 3.25 -15.47 14.13
CA ARG A 61 4.67 -15.63 13.78
C ARG A 61 5.55 -15.49 15.03
N GLU A 62 6.45 -16.44 15.23
CA GLU A 62 7.38 -16.39 16.37
C GLU A 62 8.22 -15.11 16.35
N GLY A 63 8.28 -14.42 17.50
CA GLY A 63 9.03 -13.18 17.67
C GLY A 63 8.30 -11.91 17.23
N TYR A 64 7.03 -11.99 16.85
CA TYR A 64 6.18 -10.84 16.52
C TYR A 64 4.86 -10.92 17.28
N ALA A 65 4.38 -9.78 17.77
CA ALA A 65 3.01 -9.58 18.24
C ALA A 65 2.18 -8.82 17.20
N ASP A 66 0.85 -8.91 17.29
CA ASP A 66 -0.06 -8.08 16.49
C ASP A 66 0.29 -6.58 16.65
N GLY A 67 0.48 -5.90 15.53
CA GLY A 67 0.89 -4.49 15.48
C GLY A 67 2.40 -4.25 15.49
N ASP A 68 3.25 -5.27 15.64
CA ASP A 68 4.70 -5.08 15.57
C ASP A 68 5.17 -4.72 14.15
N PRO A 69 6.16 -3.82 13.99
CA PRO A 69 6.69 -3.49 12.68
C PRO A 69 7.30 -4.73 12.01
N ILE A 70 6.90 -5.00 10.78
CA ILE A 70 7.35 -6.18 10.02
C ILE A 70 7.58 -5.83 8.56
N ASP A 71 8.53 -6.51 7.94
CA ASP A 71 8.72 -6.45 6.49
C ASP A 71 7.59 -7.15 5.72
N ILE A 72 7.43 -6.77 4.44
CA ILE A 72 6.49 -7.43 3.53
C ILE A 72 6.90 -8.90 3.36
N PRO A 73 5.99 -9.86 3.60
CA PRO A 73 6.32 -11.27 3.45
C PRO A 73 6.80 -11.63 2.04
N VAL A 74 7.74 -12.58 1.97
CA VAL A 74 8.27 -13.07 0.68
C VAL A 74 7.15 -13.57 -0.23
N GLY A 75 7.23 -13.22 -1.52
CA GLY A 75 6.23 -13.59 -2.53
C GLY A 75 4.94 -12.77 -2.47
N ARG A 76 4.92 -11.70 -1.65
CA ARG A 76 3.83 -10.72 -1.59
C ARG A 76 4.32 -9.34 -2.02
N SER A 77 3.39 -8.51 -2.45
CA SER A 77 3.66 -7.13 -2.85
C SER A 77 2.56 -6.21 -2.33
N ILE A 78 2.90 -4.94 -2.13
CA ILE A 78 1.95 -3.85 -1.92
C ILE A 78 1.92 -3.06 -3.22
N SER A 79 0.73 -2.85 -3.76
CA SER A 79 0.53 -2.04 -4.96
C SER A 79 0.10 -0.64 -4.53
N VAL A 80 0.80 0.38 -5.04
CA VAL A 80 0.61 1.80 -4.68
C VAL A 80 0.38 2.59 -5.96
N ARG A 81 -0.67 3.40 -6.00
CA ARG A 81 -0.97 4.26 -7.15
C ARG A 81 -0.69 5.73 -6.81
N VAL A 82 0.25 6.32 -7.51
CA VAL A 82 0.69 7.71 -7.29
C VAL A 82 0.20 8.64 -8.38
N GLN A 83 0.00 9.91 -8.04
CA GLN A 83 -0.33 10.94 -9.01
C GLN A 83 0.89 11.28 -9.88
N MET A 84 0.71 11.31 -11.20
CA MET A 84 1.76 11.75 -12.11
C MET A 84 1.80 13.29 -12.19
N PRO A 85 2.93 13.95 -11.91
CA PRO A 85 3.07 15.40 -12.00
C PRO A 85 2.91 15.92 -13.44
N ALA A 86 2.34 17.11 -13.62
CA ALA A 86 2.14 17.71 -14.94
C ALA A 86 3.47 18.04 -15.64
N ASP A 87 4.50 18.36 -14.88
CA ASP A 87 5.88 18.60 -15.31
C ASP A 87 6.72 17.32 -15.41
N SER A 88 6.12 16.14 -15.22
CA SER A 88 6.83 14.87 -15.41
C SER A 88 7.28 14.71 -16.86
N VAL A 89 8.46 14.10 -17.05
CA VAL A 89 9.04 13.85 -18.39
C VAL A 89 8.05 13.13 -19.32
N TRP A 90 7.19 12.28 -18.78
CA TRP A 90 6.13 11.61 -19.55
C TRP A 90 5.09 12.61 -20.07
N ASN A 91 4.53 13.46 -19.20
CA ASN A 91 3.52 14.46 -19.59
C ASN A 91 4.11 15.52 -20.54
N VAL A 92 5.36 15.95 -20.32
CA VAL A 92 6.07 16.89 -21.20
C VAL A 92 6.21 16.30 -22.61
N ARG A 93 6.64 15.04 -22.71
CA ARG A 93 6.78 14.33 -24.00
C ARG A 93 5.45 14.10 -24.71
N GLN A 94 4.36 13.90 -23.98
CA GLN A 94 3.03 13.80 -24.59
C GLN A 94 2.58 15.15 -25.20
N GLY A 95 2.96 16.27 -24.59
CA GLY A 95 2.71 17.62 -25.12
C GLY A 95 3.52 17.93 -26.37
N GLU A 96 4.78 17.47 -26.46
CA GLU A 96 5.67 17.69 -27.61
C GLU A 96 5.22 16.96 -28.89
N VAL A 97 4.54 15.82 -28.75
CA VAL A 97 4.01 15.02 -29.88
C VAL A 97 2.68 15.57 -30.42
N GLY A 98 2.04 16.49 -29.68
CA GLY A 98 0.74 17.08 -30.01
C GLY A 98 0.78 18.40 -30.80
N THR A 99 1.96 18.86 -31.22
CA THR A 99 2.21 20.05 -32.07
C THR A 99 2.99 19.66 -33.31
#